data_AF-A0A7C6F5K8-F1
#
_entry.id   AF-A0A7C6F5K8-F1
#
_cell.length_a   1.000
_cell.length_b   1.000
_cell.length_c   1.000
_cell.angle_alpha   90.00
_cell.angle_beta   90.00
_cell.angle_gamma   90.00
#
_symmetry.space_group_name_H-M   'P 1'
#
loop_
_entity.id
_entity.type
_entity.pdbx_description
1 polymer ?
#
loop_
_entity_poly.entity_id
_entity_poly.type
_entity_poly.pdbx_seq_one_letter_code
_entity_poly.pdbx_strand_id
1 'polypeptide(L)' 'MRDFLTITQFLIVTHSKRTVTCADTLYGVTMQESGVSKRVSVRLEDLSDQGEIRSPVSEKAFSPEEKAA' A
#
# COMPACT_ATOMS: atom_id res chain seq x y z
N MET A 1 -21.60 -6.11 -9.19
CA MET A 1 -20.19 -5.61 -9.19
C MET A 1 -19.19 -6.75 -9.04
N ARG A 2 -19.44 -7.74 -8.15
CA ARG A 2 -18.56 -8.91 -7.98
C ARG A 2 -18.38 -9.75 -9.26
N ASP A 3 -19.41 -9.87 -10.09
CA ASP A 3 -19.35 -10.68 -11.33
C ASP A 3 -18.41 -10.10 -12.40
N PHE A 4 -18.04 -8.82 -12.30
CA PHE A 4 -17.08 -8.18 -13.21
C PHE A 4 -15.62 -8.34 -12.75
N LEU A 5 -15.39 -8.71 -11.48
CA LEU A 5 -14.04 -8.86 -10.91
C LEU A 5 -13.29 -10.06 -11.50
N THR A 6 -14.02 -11.05 -12.04
CA THR A 6 -13.43 -12.25 -12.64
C THR A 6 -12.85 -12.03 -14.04
N ILE A 7 -13.30 -10.99 -14.75
CA ILE A 7 -12.87 -10.71 -16.13
C ILE A 7 -12.12 -9.38 -16.26
N THR A 8 -12.25 -8.49 -15.28
CA THR A 8 -11.69 -7.13 -15.32
C THR A 8 -10.90 -6.85 -14.06
N GLN A 9 -9.65 -6.43 -14.23
CA GLN A 9 -8.79 -5.99 -13.14
C GLN A 9 -9.00 -4.48 -12.88
N PHE A 10 -9.34 -4.12 -11.65
CA PHE A 10 -9.59 -2.74 -11.26
C PHE A 10 -8.37 -2.15 -10.56
N LEU A 11 -7.92 -0.98 -11.02
CA LEU A 11 -6.92 -0.17 -10.33
C LEU A 11 -7.63 0.99 -9.63
N ILE A 12 -7.59 1.00 -8.30
CA ILE A 12 -8.29 1.99 -7.48
C ILE A 12 -7.24 2.77 -6.68
N VAL A 13 -7.19 4.08 -6.90
CA VAL A 13 -6.38 5.01 -6.09
C VAL A 13 -7.30 5.68 -5.09
N THR A 14 -7.06 5.42 -3.81
CA THR A 14 -7.92 5.92 -2.74
C THR A 14 -7.16 6.12 -1.45
N HIS A 15 -7.55 7.16 -0.70
CA HIS A 15 -7.13 7.36 0.68
C HIS A 15 -8.17 6.85 1.68
N SER A 16 -9.29 6.27 1.20
CA SER A 16 -10.36 5.77 2.06
C SER A 16 -9.96 4.46 2.73
N LYS A 17 -9.83 4.47 4.06
CA LYS A 17 -9.54 3.26 4.85
C LYS A 17 -10.53 2.13 4.55
N ARG A 18 -11.82 2.46 4.40
CA ARG A 18 -12.87 1.47 4.10
C ARG A 18 -12.65 0.75 2.76
N THR A 19 -12.05 1.42 1.79
CA THR A 19 -11.76 0.83 0.47
C THR A 19 -10.46 0.03 0.52
N VAL A 20 -9.45 0.55 1.24
CA VAL A 20 -8.16 -0.11 1.48
C VAL A 20 -8.32 -1.46 2.18
N THR A 21 -9.15 -1.52 3.23
CA THR A 21 -9.40 -2.77 3.97
C THR A 21 -10.14 -3.84 3.15
N CYS A 22 -10.75 -3.46 2.02
CA CYS A 22 -11.50 -4.38 1.16
C CYS A 22 -10.71 -4.85 -0.06
N ALA A 23 -9.46 -4.43 -0.24
CA ALA A 23 -8.66 -4.70 -1.44
C ALA A 23 -7.77 -5.94 -1.28
N ASP A 24 -7.63 -6.76 -2.33
CA ASP A 24 -6.81 -7.98 -2.28
C ASP A 24 -5.29 -7.68 -2.23
N THR A 25 -4.86 -6.56 -2.82
CA THR A 25 -3.45 -6.15 -2.86
C THR A 25 -3.37 -4.62 -2.80
N LEU A 26 -2.42 -4.10 -2.02
CA LEU A 26 -2.24 -2.67 -1.86
C LEU A 26 -0.84 -2.24 -2.28
N TYR A 27 -0.77 -1.18 -3.08
CA TYR A 27 0.48 -0.51 -3.42
C TYR A 27 0.52 0.83 -2.70
N GLY A 28 1.35 0.92 -1.67
CA GLY A 28 1.69 2.19 -1.03
C GLY A 28 2.58 3.01 -1.97
N VAL A 29 2.27 4.30 -2.10
CA VAL A 29 3.14 5.24 -2.79
C VAL A 29 3.57 6.27 -1.76
N THR A 30 4.86 6.35 -1.51
CA THR A 30 5.44 7.32 -0.57
C THR A 30 6.39 8.25 -1.32
N MET A 31 6.64 9.44 -0.77
CA MET A 31 7.63 10.37 -1.31
C MET A 31 8.91 10.26 -0.47
N GLN A 32 9.98 9.71 -1.06
CA GLN A 32 11.29 9.61 -0.39
C GLN A 32 12.01 10.97 -0.40
N GLU A 33 11.84 11.69 -1.50
CA GLU A 33 12.40 13.00 -1.79
C GLU A 33 11.34 13.86 -2.47
N SER A 34 11.53 15.19 -2.45
CA SER A 34 10.59 16.11 -3.07
C SER A 34 10.47 15.81 -4.56
N GLY A 35 9.26 15.47 -5.00
CA GLY A 35 8.98 15.13 -6.40
C GLY A 35 9.32 13.69 -6.82
N VAL A 36 9.91 12.85 -5.96
CA VAL A 36 10.23 11.45 -6.29
C VAL A 36 9.40 10.50 -5.45
N SER A 37 8.52 9.76 -6.12
CA SER A 37 7.66 8.75 -5.49
C SER A 37 8.30 7.35 -5.55
N LYS A 38 8.28 6.65 -4.42
CA LYS A 38 8.71 5.25 -4.27
C LYS A 38 7.48 4.38 -4.06
N ARG A 39 7.40 3.27 -4.81
CA ARG A 39 6.36 2.26 -4.64
C ARG A 39 6.77 1.26 -3.58
N VAL A 40 5.85 0.97 -2.66
CA VAL A 40 5.97 -0.04 -1.63
C VAL A 40 4.80 -1.00 -1.81
N SER A 41 5.07 -2.29 -1.95
CA SER A 41 4.00 -3.29 -2.02
C SER A 41 3.66 -3.76 -0.60
N VAL A 42 2.38 -3.73 -0.25
CA VAL A 42 1.89 -4.19 1.05
C VAL A 42 0.84 -5.26 0.79
N ARG A 43 0.99 -6.43 1.41
CA ARG A 43 -0.04 -7.48 1.33
C ARG A 43 -1.11 -7.19 2.38
N LEU A 44 -2.36 -7.56 2.10
CA LEU A 44 -3.47 -7.27 3.03
C LEU A 44 -3.28 -7.97 4.39
N GLU A 45 -2.59 -9.11 4.42
CA GLU A 45 -2.19 -9.82 5.64
C GLU A 45 -1.29 -8.99 6.58
N ASP A 46 -0.64 -7.95 6.05
CA ASP A 46 0.19 -7.01 6.80
C ASP A 46 -0.60 -5.79 7.32
N LEU A 47 -1.92 -5.70 7.08
CA LEU A 47 -2.74 -4.58 7.53
C LEU A 47 -3.61 -4.98 8.73
N SER A 48 -3.59 -4.18 9.78
CA SER A 48 -4.58 -4.26 10.86
C SER A 48 -5.96 -3.85 10.35
N ASP A 49 -7.00 -4.29 11.07
CA ASP A 49 -8.40 -3.87 10.82
C ASP A 49 -8.60 -2.34 10.92
N GLN A 50 -7.63 -1.62 11.49
CA GLN A 50 -7.63 -0.15 11.63
C GLN A 50 -6.89 0.57 10.48
N GLY A 51 -6.38 -0.18 9.49
CA GLY A 51 -5.61 0.32 8.36
C GLY A 51 -4.16 0.68 8.72
N GLU A 52 -3.64 0.17 9.83
CA GLU A 52 -2.24 0.32 10.23
C GLU A 52 -1.43 -0.87 9.73
N ILE A 53 -0.26 -0.63 9.15
CA ILE A 53 0.64 -1.68 8.65
C ILE A 53 1.31 -2.36 9.85
N ARG A 54 0.99 -3.64 10.08
CA ARG A 54 1.44 -4.49 11.21
C ARG A 54 2.81 -5.14 11.01
N SER A 55 3.48 -4.95 9.87
CA SER A 55 4.73 -5.64 9.55
C SER A 55 5.96 -4.72 9.60
N PRO A 56 7.18 -5.29 9.78
CA PRO A 56 8.45 -4.54 9.74
C PRO A 56 8.72 -3.85 8.39
N VAL A 57 7.85 -4.01 7.38
CA VAL A 57 7.88 -3.27 6.11
C VAL A 57 7.63 -1.78 6.35
N SER A 58 6.84 -1.40 7.38
CA SER A 58 6.67 0.00 7.77
C SER A 58 7.99 0.63 8.25
N GLU A 59 8.85 -0.12 8.94
CA GLU A 59 10.15 0.41 9.37
C GLU A 59 11.17 0.42 8.22
N LYS A 60 11.24 -0.65 7.41
CA LYS A 60 12.20 -0.71 6.29
C LYS A 60 11.86 0.20 5.11
N ALA A 61 10.58 0.40 4.78
CA ALA A 61 10.18 1.25 3.66
C ALA A 61 10.15 2.74 4.01
N PHE A 62 10.14 3.08 5.30
CA PHE A 62 10.12 4.45 5.81
C PHE A 62 11.42 4.81 6.58
N SER A 63 12.39 3.89 6.72
CA SER A 63 13.69 4.17 7.33
C SER A 63 14.54 5.07 6.42
N PRO A 64 15.08 6.18 6.94
CA PRO A 64 16.05 7.01 6.25
C PRO A 64 17.38 6.30 5.91
N GLU A 65 17.65 5.08 6.42
CA GLU A 65 18.93 4.40 6.24
C GLU A 65 19.25 4.02 4.78
N GLU A 66 18.27 3.95 3.88
CA GLU A 66 18.54 3.81 2.43
C GLU A 66 19.12 5.10 1.80
N LYS A 67 19.18 6.24 2.51
CA LYS A 67 19.72 7.51 1.98
C LYS A 67 21.25 7.62 2.03
N ALA A 68 21.96 6.62 2.56
CA ALA A 68 23.40 6.69 2.81
C ALA A 68 24.26 5.72 1.96
N ALA A 69 23.69 5.06 0.96
CA ALA A 69 24.42 4.21 0.01
C ALA A 69 24.44 4.81 -1.40
#